data_AF-A0A897NLL5-F1
#
_entry.id   AF-A0A897NLL5-F1
#
_cell.length_a   1.000
_cell.length_b   1.000
_cell.length_c   1.000
_cell.angle_alpha   90.00
_cell.angle_beta   90.00
_cell.angle_gamma   90.00
#
_symmetry.space_group_name_H-M   'P 1'
#
loop_
_entity.id
_entity.type
_entity.pdbx_description
1 polymer ?
#
loop_
_entity_poly.entity_id
_entity_poly.type
_entity_poly.pdbx_seq_one_letter_code
_entity_poly.pdbx_strand_id
1 'polypeptide(L)' 'MSTDERFSGLLKRPSDRLELFGTLTGVLLVLMGLGTIAGMPWQTNGDIAVSVLQLLGVLGTMAIGVGLVWLTRQ' A
#
# COMPACT_ATOMS: atom_id res chain seq x y z
N MET A 1 25.41 -16.68 13.10
CA MET A 1 24.19 -16.35 12.32
C MET A 1 24.35 -17.00 10.95
N SER A 2 23.66 -18.12 10.68
CA SER A 2 23.76 -18.84 9.40
C SER A 2 22.94 -18.13 8.32
N THR A 3 23.40 -18.14 7.06
CA THR A 3 22.70 -17.54 5.90
C THR A 3 21.28 -18.05 5.72
N ASP A 4 21.02 -19.28 6.16
CA ASP A 4 19.78 -20.03 5.94
C ASP A 4 18.59 -19.42 6.71
N GLU A 5 18.86 -18.77 7.85
CA GLU A 5 17.85 -18.08 8.65
C GLU A 5 17.42 -16.74 8.04
N ARG A 6 18.34 -16.03 7.36
CA ARG A 6 18.01 -14.80 6.62
C ARG A 6 17.06 -15.08 5.45
N PHE A 7 17.34 -16.14 4.68
CA PHE A 7 16.49 -16.51 3.55
C PHE A 7 15.15 -17.10 4.00
N SER A 8 15.13 -17.87 5.10
CA SER A 8 13.87 -18.37 5.68
C SER A 8 12.98 -17.25 6.21
N GLY A 9 13.56 -16.18 6.77
CA GLY A 9 12.82 -14.98 7.14
C GLY A 9 12.20 -14.23 5.95
N LEU A 10 12.85 -14.27 4.78
CA LEU A 10 12.34 -13.66 3.54
C LEU A 10 11.25 -14.50 2.86
N LEU A 11 11.28 -15.82 3.05
CA LEU A 11 10.33 -16.77 2.45
C LEU A 11 9.33 -17.31 3.47
N LYS A 12 8.98 -16.52 4.49
CA LYS A 12 7.93 -16.89 5.44
C LYS A 12 6.62 -17.04 4.67
N ARG A 13 6.17 -18.28 4.47
CA ARG A 13 4.89 -18.58 3.83
C ARG A 13 3.78 -18.00 4.70
N PRO A 14 2.84 -17.23 4.14
CA PRO A 14 1.68 -16.77 4.89
C PRO A 14 0.94 -17.98 5.43
N SER A 15 0.71 -17.95 6.73
CA SER A 15 0.14 -19.07 7.47
C SER A 15 -1.36 -19.22 7.21
N ASP A 16 -2.01 -18.13 6.81
CA ASP A 16 -3.44 -18.05 6.48
C ASP A 16 -3.67 -17.28 5.15
N ARG A 17 -4.75 -17.64 4.45
CA ARG A 17 -5.26 -16.92 3.28
C ARG A 17 -5.53 -15.45 3.61
N LEU A 18 -6.01 -15.14 4.81
CA LEU A 18 -6.25 -13.76 5.24
C LEU A 18 -4.96 -12.93 5.28
N GLU A 19 -3.87 -13.50 5.80
CA GLU A 19 -2.54 -12.88 5.82
C GLU A 19 -2.06 -12.56 4.39
N LEU A 20 -2.23 -13.52 3.47
CA LEU A 20 -1.87 -13.37 2.06
C LEU A 20 -2.72 -12.28 1.37
N PHE A 21 -4.04 -12.37 1.44
CA PHE A 21 -4.92 -11.44 0.74
C PHE A 21 -4.82 -10.03 1.32
N GLY A 22 -4.72 -9.88 2.64
CA GLY A 22 -4.57 -8.58 3.27
C GLY A 22 -3.24 -7.92 2.93
N THR A 23 -2.14 -8.67 2.94
CA THR A 23 -0.84 -8.15 2.53
C THR A 23 -0.82 -7.75 1.05
N LEU A 24 -1.31 -8.61 0.15
CA LEU A 24 -1.33 -8.30 -1.29
C LEU A 24 -2.22 -7.11 -1.62
N THR A 25 -3.43 -7.07 -1.05
CA THR A 25 -4.36 -5.94 -1.22
C THR A 25 -3.77 -4.67 -0.65
N GLY A 26 -3.15 -4.75 0.53
CA GLY A 26 -2.52 -3.61 1.17
C GLY A 26 -1.38 -3.02 0.33
N VAL A 27 -0.49 -3.87 -0.19
CA VAL A 27 0.59 -3.47 -1.10
C VAL A 27 0.03 -2.87 -2.39
N LEU A 28 -1.00 -3.48 -2.98
CA LEU A 28 -1.64 -2.96 -4.20
C LEU A 28 -2.19 -1.54 -3.99
N LEU A 29 -2.87 -1.28 -2.88
CA LEU A 29 -3.41 0.05 -2.57
C LEU A 29 -2.31 1.11 -2.43
N VAL A 30 -1.19 0.76 -1.78
CA VAL A 30 -0.03 1.65 -1.70
C VAL A 30 0.55 1.94 -3.08
N LEU A 31 0.70 0.91 -3.92
CA LEU A 31 1.20 1.08 -5.29
C LEU A 31 0.25 1.91 -6.16
N MET A 32 -1.07 1.74 -6.02
CA MET A 32 -2.06 2.57 -6.70
C MET A 32 -1.97 4.03 -6.28
N GLY A 33 -1.78 4.30 -4.98
CA GLY A 33 -1.52 5.64 -4.46
C GLY A 33 -0.26 6.25 -5.08
N LEU A 34 0.85 5.52 -5.10
CA LEU A 34 2.10 5.96 -5.73
C LEU A 34 1.96 6.20 -7.23
N GLY A 35 1.25 5.32 -7.95
CA GLY A 35 0.94 5.50 -9.37
C GLY A 35 0.11 6.76 -9.62
N THR A 36 -0.83 7.05 -8.72
CA THR A 36 -1.62 8.30 -8.77
C THR A 36 -0.74 9.52 -8.52
N ILE A 37 0.21 9.44 -7.59
CA ILE A 37 1.19 10.51 -7.37
C ILE A 37 2.06 10.72 -8.60
N ALA A 38 2.53 9.65 -9.22
CA ALA A 38 3.35 9.73 -10.43
C ALA A 38 2.57 10.33 -11.62
N GLY A 39 1.28 10.01 -11.74
CA GLY A 39 0.41 10.55 -12.80
C GLY A 39 -0.03 12.00 -12.59
N MET A 40 0.06 12.52 -11.36
CA MET A 40 -0.29 13.89 -10.98
C MET A 40 -1.60 14.42 -11.62
N PRO A 41 -2.74 13.69 -11.57
CA PRO A 41 -3.97 14.05 -12.28
C PRO A 41 -4.59 15.40 -11.85
N TRP A 42 -4.22 15.91 -10.68
CA TRP A 42 -4.64 17.24 -10.23
C TRP A 42 -4.02 18.38 -11.06
N GLN A 43 -2.90 18.14 -11.76
CA GLN A 43 -2.28 19.15 -12.63
C GLN A 43 -3.16 19.49 -13.85
N THR A 44 -4.11 18.62 -14.21
CA THR A 44 -5.06 18.89 -15.30
C THR A 44 -6.37 19.51 -14.81
N ASN A 45 -6.50 19.83 -13.52
CA ASN A 45 -7.68 20.48 -12.94
C ASN A 45 -7.37 21.95 -12.64
N GLY A 46 -8.29 22.85 -13.00
CA GLY A 46 -8.16 24.30 -12.71
C GLY A 46 -8.60 24.72 -11.29
N ASP A 47 -9.09 23.77 -10.49
CA ASP A 47 -9.62 24.02 -9.15
C ASP A 47 -8.70 23.45 -8.06
N ILE A 48 -8.25 24.33 -7.17
CA ILE A 48 -7.37 24.01 -6.04
C ILE A 48 -8.10 23.12 -5.01
N ALA A 49 -9.39 23.36 -4.76
CA ALA A 49 -10.14 22.58 -3.77
C ALA A 49 -10.26 21.11 -4.21
N VAL A 50 -10.53 20.90 -5.50
CA VAL A 50 -10.55 19.56 -6.10
C VAL A 50 -9.18 18.90 -6.03
N SER A 51 -8.12 19.64 -6.31
CA SER A 51 -6.74 19.15 -6.24
C SER A 51 -6.37 18.67 -4.83
N VAL A 52 -6.73 19.46 -3.80
CA VAL A 52 -6.52 19.08 -2.39
C VAL A 52 -7.31 17.82 -2.03
N LEU A 53 -8.57 17.74 -2.45
CA LEU A 53 -9.41 16.56 -2.18
C LEU A 53 -8.84 15.29 -2.83
N GLN A 54 -8.31 15.39 -4.05
CA GLN A 54 -7.62 14.27 -4.71
C GLN A 54 -6.40 13.80 -3.92
N LEU A 55 -5.56 14.73 -3.46
CA LEU A 55 -4.40 14.40 -2.63
C LEU A 55 -4.80 13.71 -1.32
N LEU A 56 -5.84 14.20 -0.66
CA LEU A 56 -6.39 13.55 0.53
C LEU A 56 -6.90 12.13 0.23
N GLY A 57 -7.57 11.93 -0.91
CA GLY A 57 -8.01 10.62 -1.37
C GLY A 57 -6.85 9.64 -1.62
N VAL A 58 -5.76 10.12 -2.22
CA VAL A 58 -4.53 9.34 -2.44
C VAL A 58 -3.92 8.92 -1.11
N LEU A 59 -3.74 9.87 -0.17
CA LEU A 59 -3.21 9.60 1.15
C LEU A 59 -4.11 8.62 1.93
N GLY A 60 -5.42 8.77 1.85
CA GLY A 60 -6.39 7.85 2.44
C GLY A 60 -6.27 6.43 1.89
N THR A 61 -6.12 6.29 0.57
CA THR A 61 -5.93 4.99 -0.09
C THR A 61 -4.64 4.31 0.38
N MET A 62 -3.54 5.05 0.45
CA MET A 62 -2.27 4.53 0.97
C MET A 62 -2.37 4.15 2.45
N ALA A 63 -3.05 4.97 3.26
CA ALA A 63 -3.27 4.69 4.67
C ALA A 63 -4.06 3.39 4.89
N ILE A 64 -5.11 3.16 4.10
CA ILE A 64 -5.85 1.88 4.11
C ILE A 64 -4.92 0.73 3.72
N GLY A 65 -4.10 0.91 2.68
CA GLY A 65 -3.15 -0.10 2.24
C GLY A 65 -2.15 -0.50 3.32
N VAL A 66 -1.52 0.49 3.96
CA VAL A 66 -0.62 0.29 5.10
C VAL A 66 -1.36 -0.37 6.28
N GLY A 67 -2.58 0.09 6.57
CA GLY A 67 -3.42 -0.47 7.63
C GLY A 67 -3.74 -1.96 7.43
N LEU A 68 -4.02 -2.38 6.19
CA LEU A 68 -4.24 -3.80 5.87
C LEU A 68 -2.98 -4.64 6.07
N VAL A 69 -1.82 -4.16 5.61
CA VAL A 69 -0.53 -4.86 5.84
C VAL A 69 -0.22 -4.95 7.33
N TRP A 70 -0.49 -3.90 8.09
CA TRP A 70 -0.24 -3.88 9.53
C TRP A 70 -1.17 -4.86 10.27
N LEU A 71 -2.49 -4.79 10.02
CA LEU A 71 -3.49 -5.60 10.70
C LEU A 71 -3.31 -7.10 10.43
N THR A 72 -2.89 -7.47 9.22
CA THR A 72 -2.74 -8.87 8.82
C THR A 72 -1.41 -9.50 9.24
N ARG A 73 -0.46 -8.70 9.72
CA ARG A 73 0.83 -9.18 10.28
C ARG A 73 0.80 -9.42 11.79
N GLN A 74 -0.28 -9.02 12.44
CA GLN A 74 -0.46 -9.09 13.89
C GLN A 74 -0.97 -10.47 14.31
#